data_AF-A0A4Y7JTL6-F1
#
_entry.id   AF-A0A4Y7JTL6-F1
#
_cell.length_a   1.000
_cell.length_b   1.000
_cell.length_c   1.000
_cell.angle_alpha   90.00
_cell.angle_beta   90.00
_cell.angle_gamma   90.00
#
_symmetry.space_group_name_H-M   'P 1'
#
loop_
_entity.id
_entity.type
_entity.pdbx_description
1 polymer ?
#
loop_
_entity_poly.entity_id
_entity_poly.type
_entity_poly.pdbx_seq_one_letter_code
_entity_poly.pdbx_strand_id
1 'polypeptide(L)'
;MNNNGGTTTISASEQAELCKKDGNFKFSKERFAAAIEAYTEAITLCPDVPVYWTNRALCHRKREEWGRAEEDCRKALELDSNSTKMQPVGLFVRLNHTTISLGIDVYGCWLIL
;
A
#
# COMPACT_ATOMS: atom_id res chain seq x y z
N MET A 1 23.29 35.38 -6.20
CA MET A 1 22.44 34.88 -5.10
C MET A 1 21.00 35.17 -5.49
N ASN A 2 20.25 34.17 -5.95
CA ASN A 2 18.86 34.37 -6.38
C ASN A 2 17.95 34.26 -5.14
N ASN A 3 17.36 35.40 -4.78
CA ASN A 3 16.38 35.54 -3.70
C ASN A 3 15.02 35.07 -4.21
N ASN A 4 14.68 33.81 -3.96
CA ASN A 4 13.30 33.33 -4.07
C ASN A 4 12.77 33.00 -2.67
N GLY A 5 12.44 34.06 -1.93
CA GLY A 5 11.53 34.02 -0.78
C GLY A 5 10.06 33.87 -1.20
N GLY A 6 9.80 33.03 -2.21
CA GLY A 6 8.45 32.68 -2.63
C GLY A 6 8.02 31.45 -1.86
N THR A 7 6.92 31.57 -1.11
CA THR A 7 6.11 30.45 -0.63
C THR A 7 6.05 29.37 -1.71
N THR A 8 6.83 28.30 -1.55
CA THR A 8 6.77 27.15 -2.45
C THR A 8 5.42 26.51 -2.15
N THR A 9 4.40 26.81 -2.96
CA THR A 9 3.19 26.01 -3.03
C THR A 9 3.64 24.67 -3.61
N ILE A 10 4.22 23.82 -2.76
CA ILE A 10 4.53 22.43 -3.09
C ILE A 10 3.21 21.89 -3.62
N SER A 11 3.16 21.53 -4.90
CA SER A 11 1.91 21.06 -5.49
C SER A 11 1.46 19.84 -4.69
N ALA A 12 0.14 19.60 -4.59
CA ALA A 12 -0.38 18.45 -3.85
C ALA A 12 0.30 17.13 -4.29
N SER A 13 0.67 17.04 -5.57
CA SER A 13 1.45 15.94 -6.17
C SER A 13 2.89 15.85 -5.63
N GLU A 14 3.62 16.96 -5.54
CA GLU A 14 4.97 16.96 -4.95
C GLU A 14 4.95 16.62 -3.46
N GLN A 15 3.94 17.09 -2.74
CA GLN A 15 3.76 16.77 -1.33
C GLN A 15 3.44 15.26 -1.16
N ALA A 16 2.58 14.71 -2.01
CA ALA A 16 2.29 13.26 -2.01
C ALA A 16 3.54 12.42 -2.35
N GLU A 17 4.40 12.90 -3.25
CA GLU A 17 5.68 12.26 -3.58
C GLU A 17 6.68 12.29 -2.41
N LEU A 18 6.69 13.37 -1.62
CA LEU A 18 7.48 13.45 -0.38
C LEU A 18 6.96 12.47 0.67
N CYS A 19 5.65 12.43 0.90
CA CYS A 19 5.01 11.46 1.81
C CYS A 19 5.31 10.01 1.37
N LYS A 20 5.32 9.72 0.07
CA LYS A 20 5.73 8.40 -0.45
C LYS A 20 7.19 8.08 -0.12
N LYS A 21 8.12 9.01 -0.34
CA LYS A 21 9.55 8.79 -0.03
C LYS A 21 9.76 8.55 1.47
N ASP A 22 9.08 9.33 2.30
CA ASP A 22 9.12 9.18 3.75
C ASP A 22 8.48 7.85 4.21
N GLY A 23 7.36 7.46 3.63
CA GLY A 23 6.74 6.15 3.83
C GLY A 23 7.67 4.99 3.45
N ASN A 24 8.38 5.09 2.32
CA ASN A 24 9.37 4.09 1.89
C ASN A 24 10.53 4.00 2.88
N PHE A 25 11.03 5.14 3.37
CA PHE A 25 12.11 5.16 4.36
C PHE A 25 11.67 4.49 5.68
N LYS A 26 10.44 4.76 6.13
CA LYS A 26 9.85 4.10 7.30
C LYS A 26 9.63 2.61 7.08
N PHE A 27 9.22 2.20 5.87
CA PHE A 27 9.08 0.80 5.48
C PHE A 27 10.42 0.05 5.55
N SER A 28 11.50 0.64 5.05
CA SER A 28 12.85 0.08 5.18
C SER A 28 13.32 -0.03 6.63
N LYS A 29 12.80 0.79 7.53
CA LYS A 29 13.03 0.71 8.99
C LYS A 29 12.06 -0.23 9.71
N GLU A 30 11.26 -1.00 8.97
CA GLU A 30 10.22 -1.92 9.50
C GLU A 30 9.15 -1.22 10.35
N ARG A 31 9.05 0.11 10.25
CA ARG A 31 8.04 0.93 10.95
C ARG A 31 6.77 1.02 10.12
N PHE A 32 6.10 -0.10 9.93
CA PHE A 32 4.94 -0.21 9.04
C PHE A 32 3.76 0.67 9.47
N ALA A 33 3.49 0.82 10.77
CA ALA A 33 2.41 1.67 11.26
C ALA A 33 2.59 3.15 10.86
N ALA A 34 3.80 3.70 11.08
CA ALA A 34 4.11 5.07 10.68
C ALA A 34 4.18 5.24 9.16
N ALA A 35 4.56 4.19 8.42
CA ALA A 35 4.52 4.20 6.96
C ALA A 35 3.08 4.27 6.42
N ILE A 36 2.14 3.56 7.06
CA ILE A 36 0.71 3.59 6.72
C ILE A 36 0.14 5.00 6.88
N GLU A 37 0.50 5.70 7.96
CA GLU A 37 0.08 7.09 8.18
C GLU A 37 0.60 8.00 7.06
N ALA A 38 1.89 7.93 6.73
CA ALA A 38 2.49 8.71 5.65
C ALA A 38 1.84 8.43 4.28
N TYR A 39 1.52 7.16 3.96
CA TYR A 39 0.80 6.83 2.73
C TYR A 39 -0.65 7.31 2.75
N THR A 40 -1.28 7.34 3.92
CA THR A 40 -2.65 7.84 4.06
C THR A 40 -2.70 9.34 3.81
N GLU A 41 -1.74 10.11 4.32
CA GLU A 41 -1.59 11.53 3.97
C GLU A 41 -1.38 11.70 2.45
N ALA A 42 -0.52 10.90 1.83
CA ALA A 42 -0.32 10.94 0.37
C ALA A 42 -1.61 10.68 -0.41
N ILE A 43 -2.44 9.73 0.04
CA ILE A 43 -3.75 9.41 -0.56
C ILE A 43 -4.73 10.57 -0.38
N THR A 44 -4.74 11.24 0.78
CA THR A 44 -5.63 12.40 0.99
C THR A 44 -5.29 13.58 0.08
N LEU A 45 -4.01 13.73 -0.29
CA LEU A 45 -3.54 14.76 -1.20
C LEU A 45 -3.81 14.38 -2.67
N CYS A 46 -3.56 13.12 -3.03
CA CYS A 46 -3.65 12.60 -4.39
C CYS A 46 -4.22 11.18 -4.38
N PRO A 47 -5.56 11.03 -4.43
CA PRO A 47 -6.20 9.72 -4.41
C PRO A 47 -6.08 8.96 -5.74
N ASP A 48 -5.83 9.67 -6.84
CA ASP A 48 -5.75 9.12 -8.21
C ASP A 48 -4.51 8.25 -8.48
N VAL A 49 -3.58 8.16 -7.53
CA VAL A 49 -2.32 7.43 -7.72
C VAL A 49 -2.40 6.04 -7.09
N PRO A 50 -2.48 4.95 -7.89
CA PRO A 50 -2.61 3.57 -7.38
C PRO A 50 -1.37 3.09 -6.61
N VAL A 51 -0.23 3.75 -6.79
CA VAL A 51 1.04 3.43 -6.12
C VAL A 51 0.93 3.59 -4.60
N TYR A 52 0.21 4.62 -4.11
CA TYR A 52 0.09 4.86 -2.67
C TYR A 52 -0.75 3.77 -1.98
N TRP A 53 -1.85 3.38 -2.61
CA TRP A 53 -2.68 2.25 -2.17
C TRP A 53 -1.90 0.93 -2.15
N THR A 54 -1.06 0.69 -3.18
CA THR A 54 -0.21 -0.50 -3.25
C THR A 54 0.81 -0.56 -2.11
N ASN A 55 1.49 0.56 -1.84
CA ASN A 55 2.47 0.63 -0.77
C ASN A 55 1.82 0.49 0.62
N ARG A 56 0.61 1.05 0.81
CA ARG A 56 -0.16 0.88 2.04
C ARG A 56 -0.62 -0.56 2.23
N ALA A 57 -1.12 -1.22 1.19
CA ALA A 57 -1.49 -2.63 1.21
C ALA A 57 -0.30 -3.53 1.56
N LEU A 58 0.90 -3.23 1.06
CA LEU A 58 2.13 -3.94 1.44
C LEU A 58 2.47 -3.79 2.92
N CYS A 59 2.24 -2.61 3.51
CA CYS A 59 2.42 -2.39 4.94
C CYS A 59 1.40 -3.18 5.77
N HIS A 60 0.14 -3.17 5.38
CA HIS A 60 -0.91 -3.97 6.04
C HIS A 60 -0.62 -5.46 5.95
N ARG A 61 -0.18 -5.95 4.78
CA ARG A 61 0.27 -7.34 4.59
C ARG A 61 1.41 -7.72 5.55
N LYS A 62 2.38 -6.82 5.75
CA LYS A 62 3.48 -7.03 6.70
C LYS A 62 3.05 -7.02 8.16
N ARG A 63 1.93 -6.36 8.47
CA ARG A 63 1.30 -6.34 9.80
C ARG A 63 0.23 -7.41 9.99
N GLU A 64 0.06 -8.31 9.02
CA GLU A 64 -0.99 -9.35 9.02
C GLU A 64 -2.42 -8.78 9.08
N GLU A 65 -2.59 -7.51 8.68
CA GLU A 65 -3.90 -6.84 8.60
C GLU A 65 -4.55 -7.10 7.23
N TRP A 66 -4.87 -8.37 6.96
CA TRP A 66 -5.34 -8.84 5.65
C TRP A 66 -6.62 -8.14 5.17
N GLY A 67 -7.59 -7.92 6.06
CA GLY A 67 -8.85 -7.27 5.69
C GLY A 67 -8.68 -5.83 5.20
N ARG A 68 -7.74 -5.07 5.79
CA ARG A 68 -7.43 -3.71 5.33
C ARG A 68 -6.61 -3.72 4.04
N ALA A 69 -5.69 -4.68 3.92
CA ALA A 69 -4.93 -4.86 2.68
C ALA A 69 -5.84 -5.18 1.49
N GLU A 70 -6.88 -6.00 1.67
CA GLU A 70 -7.83 -6.35 0.61
C GLU A 70 -8.60 -5.12 0.10
N GLU A 71 -9.10 -4.29 1.01
CA GLU A 71 -9.82 -3.06 0.67
C GLU A 71 -8.90 -2.09 -0.11
N ASP A 72 -7.65 -1.95 0.32
CA ASP A 72 -6.65 -1.14 -0.37
C ASP A 72 -6.31 -1.69 -1.75
N CYS A 73 -6.18 -3.02 -1.87
CA CYS A 73 -5.96 -3.68 -3.15
C CYS A 73 -7.13 -3.46 -4.10
N ARG A 74 -8.37 -3.57 -3.60
CA ARG A 74 -9.58 -3.34 -4.39
C ARG A 74 -9.64 -1.90 -4.91
N LYS A 75 -9.35 -0.92 -4.05
CA LYS A 75 -9.29 0.50 -4.45
C LYS A 75 -8.20 0.75 -5.50
N ALA A 76 -7.04 0.15 -5.34
CA ALA A 76 -5.98 0.25 -6.33
C ALA A 76 -6.35 -0.36 -7.69
N LEU A 77 -7.08 -1.49 -7.70
CA LEU A 77 -7.56 -2.13 -8.92
C LEU A 77 -8.70 -1.34 -9.60
N GLU A 78 -9.54 -0.65 -8.81
CA GLU A 78 -10.55 0.29 -9.32
C GLU A 78 -9.89 1.47 -10.07
N LEU A 79 -8.74 1.95 -9.58
CA LEU A 79 -8.00 3.08 -10.17
C LEU A 79 -7.13 2.64 -11.36
N ASP A 80 -6.40 1.54 -11.21
CA ASP A 80 -5.54 0.98 -12.25
C ASP A 80 -5.70 -0.54 -12.30
N SER A 81 -6.59 -0.96 -13.19
CA SER A 81 -6.88 -2.36 -13.46
C SER A 81 -5.70 -3.11 -14.10
N ASN A 82 -4.68 -2.40 -14.60
CA ASN A 82 -3.50 -2.98 -15.24
C ASN A 82 -2.24 -2.97 -14.36
N SER A 83 -2.37 -2.66 -13.07
CA SER A 83 -1.22 -2.70 -12.17
C SER A 83 -0.76 -4.14 -11.92
N THR A 84 0.23 -4.59 -12.71
CA THR A 84 0.89 -5.91 -12.63
C THR A 84 1.48 -6.21 -11.25
N LYS A 85 1.74 -5.19 -10.43
CA LYS A 85 2.24 -5.33 -9.04
C LYS A 85 1.12 -5.56 -8.03
N MET A 86 -0.06 -4.99 -8.28
CA MET A 86 -1.19 -5.09 -7.36
C MET A 86 -1.89 -6.45 -7.48
N GLN A 87 -2.08 -6.93 -8.71
CA GLN A 87 -2.70 -8.23 -9.01
C GLN A 87 -2.17 -9.39 -8.13
N PRO A 88 -0.84 -9.63 -8.00
CA PRO A 88 -0.31 -10.70 -7.16
C PRO A 88 -0.47 -10.43 -5.65
N VAL A 89 -0.41 -9.17 -5.20
CA VAL A 89 -0.60 -8.81 -3.79
C VAL A 89 -2.06 -9.04 -3.37
N GLY A 90 -3.01 -8.58 -4.18
CA GLY A 90 -4.44 -8.79 -3.93
C GLY A 90 -4.83 -10.26 -3.95
N LEU A 91 -4.32 -11.05 -4.90
CA LEU A 91 -4.55 -12.49 -4.95
C LEU A 91 -4.01 -13.19 -3.69
N PHE A 92 -2.79 -12.84 -3.25
CA PHE A 92 -2.20 -13.41 -2.04
C PHE A 92 -2.99 -13.07 -0.77
N VAL A 93 -3.45 -11.82 -0.63
CA VAL A 93 -4.28 -11.39 0.51
C VAL A 93 -5.61 -12.15 0.53
N ARG A 94 -6.28 -12.25 -0.63
CA ARG A 94 -7.56 -12.95 -0.76
C ARG A 94 -7.43 -14.45 -0.44
N LEU A 95 -6.38 -15.10 -0.94
CA LEU A 95 -6.11 -16.52 -0.66
C LEU A 95 -5.90 -16.76 0.84
N ASN A 96 -5.13 -15.90 1.52
CA ASN A 96 -4.92 -16.01 2.98
C ASN A 96 -6.20 -15.74 3.79
N HIS A 97 -7.05 -14.81 3.36
CA HIS A 97 -8.32 -14.57 4.02
C HIS A 97 -9.27 -15.79 3.92
N THR A 98 -9.37 -16.43 2.73
CA THR A 98 -10.17 -17.65 2.58
C THR A 98 -9.63 -18.84 3.36
N THR A 99 -8.31 -18.99 3.50
CA THR A 99 -7.73 -20.09 4.29
C THR A 99 -7.97 -19.90 5.78
N ILE A 100 -7.86 -18.66 6.29
CA ILE A 100 -8.21 -18.32 7.69
C ILE A 100 -9.70 -18.53 7.94
N SER A 101 -10.57 -18.06 7.03
CA SER A 101 -12.03 -18.18 7.20
C SER A 101 -12.54 -19.62 7.14
N LEU A 102 -11.85 -20.51 6.42
CA LEU A 102 -12.21 -21.92 6.35
C LEU A 102 -11.52 -22.76 7.44
N GLY A 103 -10.65 -22.17 8.28
CA GLY A 103 -9.92 -22.87 9.33
C GLY A 103 -8.97 -23.96 8.80
N ILE A 104 -8.53 -23.84 7.55
CA ILE A 104 -7.69 -24.84 6.89
C ILE A 104 -6.23 -24.41 7.09
N ASP A 105 -5.54 -25.06 8.03
CA ASP A 105 -4.09 -24.98 8.14
C ASP A 105 -3.44 -25.37 6.80
N VAL A 106 -2.83 -24.41 6.14
CA VAL A 106 -2.22 -24.53 4.79
C VAL A 106 -1.01 -25.48 4.73
N TYR A 107 -0.67 -26.17 5.82
CA TYR A 107 0.36 -27.20 5.83
C TYR A 107 -0.08 -28.52 5.15
N GLY A 108 -1.36 -28.69 4.81
CA GLY A 108 -1.88 -29.92 4.21
C GLY A 108 -1.99 -29.96 2.68
N CYS A 109 -1.91 -28.82 1.98
CA CYS A 109 -2.18 -28.79 0.52
C CYS A 109 -0.93 -28.89 -0.37
N TRP A 110 0.26 -29.12 0.19
CA TRP A 110 1.51 -29.28 -0.57
C TRP A 110 1.80 -30.74 -1.02
N LEU A 111 0.83 -31.67 -0.93
CA LEU A 111 1.03 -33.09 -1.22
C LEU A 111 0.13 -33.68 -2.34
N ILE A 112 -0.43 -32.86 -3.26
CA ILE A 112 -1.17 -33.39 -4.42
C ILE A 112 -0.76 -32.72 -5.75
N LEU A 113 0.54 -32.45 -5.91
CA LEU A 113 1.19 -32.36 -7.22
C LEU A 113 2.52 -33.11 -7.13
#